data_AF-A0A7V4G8G3-F1
#
_entry.id   AF-A0A7V4G8G3-F1
#
_cell.length_a   1.000
_cell.length_b   1.000
_cell.length_c   1.000
_cell.angle_alpha   90.00
_cell.angle_beta   90.00
_cell.angle_gamma   90.00
#
_symmetry.space_group_name_H-M   'P 1'
#
loop_
_entity.id
_entity.type
_entity.pdbx_description
1 polymer ?
#
loop_
_entity_poly.entity_id
_entity_poly.type
_entity_poly.pdbx_seq_one_letter_code
_entity_poly.pdbx_strand_id
1 'polypeptide(L)'
;LDAQLAFFYREHPGRAFLSLSLFFLSWLVEAGEAYIIFWLLGHPVSLSLALCLDALAKLFTAVGFFIPASLGVQDGGNILLTLGFRLGATLGATFSILRRVREAFWMGLGLILALGEK
;
A
#
# COMPACT_ATOMS: atom_id res chain seq x y z
N LEU A 1 -19.38 18.28 2.80
CA LEU A 1 -18.76 16.96 3.07
C LEU A 1 -18.78 16.64 4.57
N ASP A 2 -18.25 17.51 5.43
CA ASP A 2 -18.11 17.25 6.87
C ASP A 2 -19.43 17.09 7.63
N ALA A 3 -20.46 17.89 7.29
CA ALA A 3 -21.78 17.78 7.93
C ALA A 3 -22.50 16.47 7.61
N GLN A 4 -22.29 15.89 6.41
CA GLN A 4 -22.85 14.59 6.04
C GLN A 4 -22.06 13.42 6.67
N LEU A 5 -20.74 13.53 6.78
CA LEU A 5 -19.92 12.56 7.50
C LEU A 5 -20.31 12.49 8.98
N ALA A 6 -20.52 13.66 9.60
CA ALA A 6 -20.94 13.75 11.00
C ALA A 6 -22.34 13.16 11.22
N PHE A 7 -23.28 13.35 10.29
CA PHE A 7 -24.62 12.76 10.37
C PHE A 7 -24.56 11.23 10.21
N PHE A 8 -23.80 10.73 9.23
CA PHE A 8 -23.63 9.29 8.98
C PHE A 8 -22.97 8.54 10.15
N TYR A 9 -21.95 9.14 10.79
CA TYR A 9 -21.32 8.58 12.00
C TYR A 9 -22.28 8.50 13.20
N ARG A 10 -23.24 9.43 13.26
CA ARG A 10 -24.17 9.59 14.38
C ARG A 10 -25.41 8.71 14.24
N GLU A 11 -25.83 8.41 13.01
CA GLU A 11 -27.05 7.65 12.71
C GLU A 11 -26.79 6.14 12.56
N HIS A 12 -25.57 5.73 12.16
CA HIS A 12 -25.18 4.32 12.01
C HIS A 12 -23.76 4.01 12.49
N PRO A 13 -23.47 4.14 13.80
CA PRO A 13 -22.11 3.95 14.34
C PRO A 13 -21.53 2.56 14.06
N GLY A 14 -22.37 1.51 14.03
CA GLY A 14 -21.94 0.15 13.70
C GLY A 14 -21.46 0.00 12.25
N ARG A 15 -22.10 0.66 11.28
CA ARG A 15 -21.68 0.63 9.87
C ARG A 15 -20.44 1.50 9.64
N ALA A 16 -20.36 2.66 10.30
CA ALA A 16 -19.17 3.50 10.25
C ALA A 16 -17.93 2.77 10.80
N PHE A 17 -18.09 2.09 11.95
CA PHE A 17 -17.02 1.27 12.54
C PHE A 17 -16.63 0.08 11.65
N LEU A 18 -17.60 -0.58 11.01
CA LEU A 18 -17.33 -1.68 10.08
C LEU A 18 -16.51 -1.20 8.87
N SER A 19 -16.89 -0.09 8.24
CA SER A 19 -16.15 0.47 7.11
C SER A 19 -14.73 0.88 7.50
N LEU A 20 -14.57 1.50 8.68
CA LEU A 20 -13.23 1.87 9.19
C LEU A 20 -12.37 0.62 9.44
N SER A 21 -12.97 -0.42 10.03
CA SER A 21 -12.30 -1.69 10.32
C SER A 21 -11.91 -2.42 9.04
N LEU A 22 -12.79 -2.46 8.04
CA LEU A 22 -12.49 -3.06 6.73
C LEU A 22 -11.36 -2.31 6.02
N PHE A 23 -11.38 -0.97 6.05
CA PHE A 23 -10.30 -0.16 5.50
C PHE A 23 -8.97 -0.44 6.19
N PHE A 24 -8.98 -0.54 7.52
CA PHE A 24 -7.79 -0.86 8.31
C PHE A 24 -7.29 -2.29 8.06
N LEU A 25 -8.19 -3.27 7.93
CA LEU A 25 -7.85 -4.65 7.59
C LEU A 25 -7.20 -4.74 6.21
N SER A 26 -7.72 -4.01 5.22
CA SER A 26 -7.09 -3.93 3.89
C SER A 26 -5.66 -3.42 3.98
N TRP A 27 -5.38 -2.43 4.84
CA TRP A 27 -4.02 -1.97 5.10
C TRP A 27 -3.14 -3.02 5.77
N LEU A 28 -3.67 -3.77 6.74
CA LEU A 28 -2.92 -4.85 7.38
C LEU A 28 -2.57 -5.97 6.40
N VAL A 29 -3.49 -6.32 5.50
CA VAL A 29 -3.24 -7.31 4.44
C VAL A 29 -2.12 -6.82 3.52
N GLU A 30 -2.14 -5.54 3.13
CA GLU A 30 -1.11 -4.96 2.27
C GLU A 30 0.28 -4.92 2.94
N ALA A 31 0.33 -4.62 4.23
CA ALA A 31 1.57 -4.69 5.01
C ALA A 31 2.06 -6.13 5.21
N GLY A 32 1.14 -7.08 5.41
CA GLY A 32 1.44 -8.51 5.47
C GLY A 32 2.02 -9.03 4.16
N GLU A 33 1.50 -8.56 3.03
CA GLU A 33 2.06 -8.86 1.72
C GLU A 33 3.50 -8.32 1.59
N ALA A 34 3.75 -7.09 2.03
CA ALA A 34 5.09 -6.52 2.04
C ALA A 34 6.08 -7.37 2.87
N TYR A 35 5.65 -7.84 4.04
CA TYR A 35 6.43 -8.76 4.87
C TYR A 35 6.75 -10.08 4.13
N ILE A 36 5.75 -10.68 3.48
CA ILE A 36 5.94 -11.92 2.69
C ILE A 36 6.93 -11.69 1.55
N ILE A 37 6.88 -10.55 0.86
CA ILE A 37 7.85 -10.21 -0.19
C ILE A 37 9.28 -10.19 0.37
N PHE A 38 9.52 -9.50 1.49
CA PHE A 38 10.86 -9.48 2.11
C PHE A 38 11.32 -10.87 2.57
N TRP A 39 10.39 -11.68 3.09
CA TRP A 39 10.67 -13.06 3.47
C TRP A 39 11.07 -13.91 2.25
N LEU A 40 10.35 -13.79 1.12
CA LEU A 40 10.67 -14.47 -0.15
C LEU A 40 12.00 -14.00 -0.75
N LEU A 41 12.39 -12.75 -0.52
CA LEU A 41 13.69 -12.20 -0.93
C LEU A 41 14.87 -12.71 -0.06
N GLY A 42 14.61 -13.61 0.90
CA GLY A 42 15.63 -14.18 1.77
C GLY A 42 16.10 -13.23 2.88
N HIS A 43 15.38 -12.13 3.10
CA HIS A 43 15.71 -11.14 4.12
C HIS A 43 14.53 -10.96 5.09
N PRO A 44 14.35 -11.87 6.06
CA PRO A 44 13.24 -11.81 7.00
C PRO A 44 13.37 -10.55 7.88
N VAL A 45 12.59 -9.53 7.55
CA VAL A 45 12.40 -8.33 8.38
C VAL A 45 11.44 -8.64 9.52
N SER A 46 11.47 -7.88 10.61
CA SER A 46 10.43 -8.03 11.64
C SER A 46 9.08 -7.52 11.11
N LEU A 47 7.97 -8.09 11.61
CA LEU A 47 6.61 -7.61 11.30
C LEU A 47 6.44 -6.11 11.58
N SER A 48 7.02 -5.63 12.69
CA SER A 48 7.05 -4.21 13.05
C SER A 48 7.79 -3.36 12.01
N LEU A 49 8.94 -3.83 11.52
CA LEU A 49 9.72 -3.11 10.52
C LEU A 49 8.99 -3.08 9.17
N ALA A 50 8.36 -4.19 8.76
CA ALA A 50 7.55 -4.24 7.55
C ALA A 50 6.37 -3.25 7.61
N LEU A 51 5.67 -3.18 8.74
CA LEU A 51 4.61 -2.19 8.99
C LEU A 51 5.15 -0.75 8.93
N CYS A 52 6.31 -0.48 9.53
CA CYS A 52 6.94 0.84 9.47
C CYS A 52 7.32 1.23 8.04
N LEU A 53 7.91 0.32 7.27
CA LEU A 53 8.27 0.54 5.87
C LEU A 53 7.01 0.84 5.04
N ASP A 54 5.96 0.05 5.21
CA ASP A 54 4.71 0.25 4.47
C ASP A 54 4.03 1.58 4.82
N ALA A 55 3.91 1.89 6.11
CA ALA A 55 3.33 3.16 6.57
C ALA A 55 4.09 4.37 6.00
N LEU A 56 5.43 4.30 5.99
CA LEU A 56 6.27 5.39 5.48
C LEU A 56 6.23 5.46 3.95
N ALA A 57 6.11 4.33 3.24
CA ALA A 57 5.85 4.30 1.80
C ALA A 57 4.51 4.97 1.43
N LYS A 58 3.46 4.76 2.23
CA LYS A 58 2.18 5.47 2.05
C LYS A 58 2.31 6.96 2.29
N LEU A 59 3.14 7.39 3.26
CA LEU A 59 3.45 8.82 3.46
C LEU A 59 4.14 9.42 2.24
N PHE A 60 5.11 8.74 1.63
CA PHE A 60 5.71 9.21 0.38
C PHE A 60 4.68 9.34 -0.74
N THR A 61 3.81 8.35 -0.88
CA THR A 61 2.72 8.39 -1.88
C THR A 61 1.77 9.56 -1.62
N ALA A 62 1.43 9.84 -0.37
CA ALA A 62 0.60 10.98 0.02
C ALA A 62 1.28 12.33 -0.26
N VAL A 63 2.59 12.45 -0.03
CA VAL A 63 3.36 13.65 -0.42
C VAL A 63 3.40 13.79 -1.94
N GLY A 64 3.50 12.67 -2.65
CA GLY A 64 3.45 12.60 -4.11
C GLY A 64 2.04 12.68 -4.71
N PHE A 65 1.02 13.14 -3.99
CA PHE A 65 -0.38 13.15 -4.46
C PHE A 65 -0.59 13.87 -5.81
N PHE A 66 0.28 14.82 -6.12
CA PHE A 66 0.24 15.59 -7.36
C PHE A 66 0.82 14.82 -8.57
N ILE A 67 1.53 13.71 -8.32
CA ILE A 67 2.18 12.92 -9.37
C ILE A 67 1.24 11.77 -9.78
N PRO A 68 0.72 11.78 -11.02
CA PRO A 68 -0.12 10.68 -11.50
C PRO A 68 0.65 9.35 -11.45
N ALA A 69 0.00 8.31 -10.92
CA ALA A 69 0.56 7.00 -10.61
C ALA A 69 1.74 6.98 -9.60
N SER A 70 2.12 8.15 -9.04
CA SER A 70 3.22 8.33 -8.09
C SER A 70 4.50 7.59 -8.54
N LEU A 71 4.73 7.58 -9.87
CA LEU A 71 5.87 6.93 -10.50
C LEU A 71 7.14 7.69 -10.11
N GLY A 72 8.15 6.97 -9.64
CA GLY A 72 9.38 7.57 -9.09
C GLY A 72 9.30 7.92 -7.60
N VAL A 73 8.17 8.43 -7.09
CA VAL A 73 8.02 8.67 -5.64
C VAL A 73 7.88 7.35 -4.88
N GLN A 74 7.05 6.43 -5.37
CA GLN A 74 6.93 5.11 -4.73
C GLN A 74 8.21 4.29 -4.89
N ASP A 75 8.80 4.28 -6.09
CA ASP A 75 9.99 3.47 -6.37
C ASP A 75 11.24 4.01 -5.68
N GLY A 76 11.45 5.32 -5.76
CA GLY A 76 12.51 6.00 -5.03
C GLY A 76 12.29 5.94 -3.51
N GLY A 77 11.05 6.12 -3.05
CA GLY A 77 10.68 6.03 -1.64
C GLY A 77 11.04 4.68 -1.04
N ASN A 78 10.67 3.58 -1.70
CA ASN A 78 11.02 2.23 -1.23
C ASN A 78 12.54 2.01 -1.17
N ILE A 79 13.31 2.45 -2.18
CA ILE A 79 14.77 2.35 -2.19
C ILE A 79 15.41 3.18 -1.07
N LEU A 80 14.93 4.42 -0.87
CA LEU A 80 15.40 5.30 0.20
C LEU A 80 15.12 4.71 1.57
N LEU A 81 13.95 4.09 1.75
CA LEU A 81 13.58 3.41 2.98
C LEU A 81 14.49 2.23 3.28
N THR A 82 14.70 1.32 2.33
CA THR A 82 15.58 0.17 2.56
C THR A 82 17.03 0.58 2.78
N LEU A 83 17.49 1.67 2.15
CA LEU A 83 18.79 2.28 2.44
C LEU A 83 18.86 2.84 3.87
N GLY A 84 17.84 3.60 4.30
CA GLY A 84 17.76 4.19 5.63
C GLY A 84 17.75 3.13 6.74
N PHE A 85 17.09 2.00 6.51
CA PHE A 85 17.07 0.85 7.44
C PHE A 85 18.23 -0.13 7.24
N ARG A 86 19.24 0.20 6.43
CA ARG A 86 20.45 -0.62 6.17
C ARG A 86 20.16 -2.02 5.58
N LEU A 87 19.03 -2.18 4.91
CA LEU A 87 18.67 -3.38 4.15
C LEU A 87 19.34 -3.37 2.75
N GLY A 88 19.62 -2.18 2.22
CA GLY A 88 20.34 -2.00 0.95
C GLY A 88 19.44 -1.59 -0.22
N ALA A 89 20.03 -0.91 -1.21
CA ALA A 89 19.31 -0.38 -2.36
C ALA A 89 18.74 -1.49 -3.26
N THR A 90 19.50 -2.58 -3.44
CA THR A 90 19.07 -3.70 -4.28
C THR A 90 17.77 -4.32 -3.77
N LEU A 91 17.64 -4.53 -2.46
CA LEU A 91 16.41 -5.06 -1.87
C LEU A 91 15.23 -4.11 -2.05
N GLY A 92 15.43 -2.79 -1.88
CA GLY A 92 14.37 -1.80 -2.11
C GLY A 92 13.93 -1.73 -3.56
N ALA A 93 14.88 -1.84 -4.50
CA ALA A 93 14.59 -1.87 -5.92
C ALA A 93 13.81 -3.13 -6.31
N THR A 94 14.25 -4.31 -5.85
CA THR A 94 13.54 -5.57 -6.10
C THR A 94 12.13 -5.55 -5.49
N PHE A 95 11.99 -5.08 -4.26
CA PHE A 95 10.70 -4.88 -3.60
C PHE A 95 9.77 -3.97 -4.41
N SER A 96 10.29 -2.84 -4.91
CA SER A 96 9.47 -1.92 -5.70
C SER A 96 9.00 -2.55 -7.02
N ILE A 97 9.87 -3.28 -7.71
CA ILE A 97 9.51 -3.99 -8.95
C ILE A 97 8.40 -5.01 -8.69
N LEU A 98 8.51 -5.79 -7.61
CA LEU A 98 7.47 -6.76 -7.21
C LEU A 98 6.12 -6.07 -6.97
N ARG A 99 6.12 -4.92 -6.30
CA ARG A 99 4.90 -4.12 -6.12
C ARG A 99 4.30 -3.64 -7.43
N ARG A 100 5.12 -3.20 -8.38
CA ARG A 100 4.67 -2.78 -9.72
C ARG A 100 4.05 -3.92 -10.51
N VAL A 101 4.64 -5.11 -10.46
CA VAL A 101 4.09 -6.29 -11.12
C VAL A 101 2.71 -6.64 -10.55
N ARG A 102 2.58 -6.61 -9.22
CA ARG A 102 1.28 -6.79 -8.54
C ARG A 102 0.25 -5.75 -8.98
N GLU A 103 0.60 -4.47 -8.95
CA GLU A 103 -0.28 -3.38 -9.39
C GLU A 103 -0.72 -3.58 -10.85
N ALA A 104 0.23 -3.89 -11.74
CA ALA A 104 -0.05 -4.14 -13.16
C ALA A 104 -0.97 -5.35 -13.36
N PHE A 105 -0.79 -6.41 -12.57
CA PHE A 105 -1.66 -7.58 -12.59
C PHE A 105 -3.11 -7.22 -12.22
N TRP A 106 -3.32 -6.49 -11.13
CA TRP A 106 -4.66 -6.06 -10.71
C TRP A 106 -5.29 -5.07 -11.68
N MET A 107 -4.52 -4.12 -12.21
CA MET A 107 -5.00 -3.20 -13.24
C MET A 107 -5.42 -3.95 -14.51
N GLY A 108 -4.63 -4.93 -14.95
CA GLY A 108 -4.95 -5.78 -16.10
C GLY A 108 -6.21 -6.61 -15.86
N LEU A 109 -6.34 -7.23 -14.69
CA LEU A 109 -7.55 -8.00 -14.34
C LEU A 109 -8.80 -7.11 -14.32
N GLY A 110 -8.70 -5.92 -13.72
CA GLY A 110 -9.79 -4.94 -13.73
C GLY A 110 -10.20 -4.51 -15.13
N LEU A 111 -9.23 -4.32 -16.03
CA LEU A 111 -9.50 -3.99 -17.44
C LEU A 111 -10.21 -5.14 -18.17
N ILE A 112 -9.78 -6.40 -17.97
CA ILE A 112 -10.41 -7.57 -18.60
C ILE A 112 -11.87 -7.71 -18.13
N LEU A 113 -12.11 -7.58 -16.82
CA LEU A 113 -13.46 -7.65 -16.26
C LEU A 113 -14.35 -6.52 -16.80
N ALA A 114 -13.84 -5.29 -16.88
CA ALA A 114 -14.57 -4.15 -17.43
C ALA A 114 -14.90 -4.30 -18.93
N LEU A 115 -14.06 -5.03 -19.69
CA LEU A 115 -14.33 -5.33 -21.10
C LEU A 115 -15.30 -6.51 -21.28
N GLY A 116 -15.40 -7.41 -20.30
CA GLY A 116 -16.34 -8.54 -20.30
C GLY A 116 -17.78 -8.18 -19.93
N GLU A 117 -18.02 -7.00 -19.36
CA GLU A 117 -19.36 -6.46 -19.05
C GLU A 117 -20.00 -5.71 -20.26
N LYS A 118 -19.42 -5.82 -21.46
CA LYS A 118 -20.01 -5.35 -22.73
C LYS A 118 -20.78 -6.46 -23.42
#